data_AF-A0A953GV30-F1
#
_entry.id   AF-A0A953GV30-F1
#
_cell.length_a   1.000
_cell.length_b   1.000
_cell.length_c   1.000
_cell.angle_alpha   90.00
_cell.angle_beta   90.00
_cell.angle_gamma   90.00
#
_symmetry.space_group_name_H-M   'P 1'
#
loop_
_entity.id
_entity.type
_entity.pdbx_description
1 polymer ?
#
loop_
_entity_poly.entity_id
_entity_poly.type
_entity_poly.pdbx_seq_one_letter_code
_entity_poly.pdbx_strand_id
1 'polypeptide(L)'
;MDLVFTIHSHTRWLVAIAAVLAIVKLAITAMQGKEYGKGDRAFSSAFIGMLDLQGTIGLVVLIWRLAAGVTIARFTWEHFATMLIALSVAHIMKGRVDTKTAPAARARVMLLTFLGVAVLVYVGIARLPQGGAHMFMP
;
A
#
# COMPACT_ATOMS: atom_id res chain seq x y z
N MET A 1 -18.67 0.79 -14.79
CA MET A 1 -18.20 0.10 -13.57
C MET A 1 -16.85 -0.57 -13.80
N ASP A 2 -16.72 -1.28 -14.92
CA ASP A 2 -15.57 -2.15 -15.17
C ASP A 2 -14.24 -1.40 -15.31
N LEU A 3 -14.25 -0.18 -15.87
CA LEU A 3 -13.01 0.58 -16.07
C LEU A 3 -12.30 0.91 -14.74
N VAL A 4 -13.00 1.49 -13.76
CA VAL A 4 -12.40 1.90 -12.47
C VAL A 4 -11.94 0.66 -11.68
N PHE A 5 -12.74 -0.41 -11.70
CA PHE A 5 -12.37 -1.67 -11.05
C PHE A 5 -11.18 -2.34 -11.74
N THR A 6 -11.13 -2.32 -13.07
CA THR A 6 -9.99 -2.84 -13.87
C THR A 6 -8.72 -2.06 -13.56
N ILE A 7 -8.81 -0.72 -13.54
CA ILE A 7 -7.69 0.15 -13.14
C ILE A 7 -7.24 -0.20 -11.73
N HIS A 8 -8.16 -0.35 -10.78
CA HIS A 8 -7.86 -0.75 -9.39
C HIS A 8 -7.13 -2.09 -9.31
N SER A 9 -7.53 -3.06 -10.14
CA SER A 9 -6.90 -4.38 -10.21
C SER A 9 -5.46 -4.31 -10.73
N HIS A 10 -5.23 -3.57 -11.82
CA HIS A 10 -3.88 -3.41 -12.39
C HIS A 10 -2.96 -2.57 -11.50
N THR A 11 -3.48 -1.52 -10.86
CA THR A 11 -2.68 -0.66 -9.97
C THR A 11 -2.10 -1.41 -8.78
N ARG A 12 -2.71 -2.52 -8.33
CA ARG A 12 -2.13 -3.38 -7.28
C ARG A 12 -0.76 -3.92 -7.65
N TRP A 13 -0.58 -4.31 -8.91
CA TRP A 13 0.71 -4.82 -9.39
C TRP A 13 1.77 -3.71 -9.44
N LEU A 14 1.37 -2.50 -9.81
CA LEU A 14 2.25 -1.33 -9.77
C LEU A 14 2.68 -0.99 -8.34
N VAL A 15 1.75 -1.05 -7.37
CA VAL A 15 2.05 -0.88 -5.95
C VAL A 15 3.02 -1.96 -5.47
N ALA A 16 2.81 -3.22 -5.85
CA ALA A 16 3.70 -4.31 -5.48
C ALA A 16 5.13 -4.11 -6.02
N ILE A 17 5.25 -3.70 -7.28
CA ILE A 17 6.56 -3.36 -7.89
C ILE A 17 7.21 -2.19 -7.14
N ALA A 18 6.46 -1.12 -6.87
CA ALA A 18 6.97 0.03 -6.13
C ALA A 18 7.42 -0.35 -4.70
N ALA A 19 6.69 -1.24 -4.03
CA ALA A 19 7.04 -1.76 -2.72
C ALA A 19 8.38 -2.51 -2.77
N VAL A 20 8.53 -3.45 -3.72
CA VAL A 20 9.76 -4.23 -3.90
C VAL A 20 10.94 -3.32 -4.17
N LEU A 21 10.81 -2.37 -5.10
CA LEU A 21 11.88 -1.43 -5.44
C LEU A 21 12.30 -0.58 -4.24
N ALA A 22 11.32 -0.07 -3.47
CA ALA A 22 11.60 0.72 -2.28
C ALA A 22 12.27 -0.11 -1.18
N ILE A 23 11.79 -1.33 -0.91
CA ILE A 23 12.36 -2.25 0.07
C ILE A 23 13.80 -2.61 -0.31
N VAL A 24 14.06 -2.99 -1.56
CA VAL A 24 15.41 -3.32 -2.05
C VAL A 24 16.34 -2.12 -1.89
N LYS A 25 15.90 -0.93 -2.30
CA LYS A 25 16.72 0.28 -2.18
C LYS A 25 17.08 0.60 -0.72
N LEU A 26 16.10 0.52 0.18
CA LEU A 26 16.29 0.79 1.61
C LEU A 26 17.14 -0.29 2.29
N ALA A 27 17.00 -1.56 1.89
CA ALA A 27 17.84 -2.66 2.36
C ALA A 27 19.31 -2.44 1.98
N ILE A 28 19.59 -2.08 0.73
CA ILE A 28 20.94 -1.74 0.28
C ILE A 28 21.52 -0.58 1.10
N THR A 29 20.77 0.51 1.28
CA THR A 29 21.21 1.66 2.08
C THR A 29 21.49 1.28 3.53
N ALA A 30 20.60 0.49 4.14
CA ALA A 30 20.73 0.04 5.52
C ALA A 30 21.92 -0.90 5.76
N MET A 31 22.20 -1.80 4.79
CA MET A 31 23.34 -2.73 4.82
C MET A 31 24.67 -2.01 4.60
N GLN A 32 24.68 -1.00 3.71
CA GLN A 32 25.88 -0.20 3.44
C GLN A 32 26.17 0.85 4.52
N GLY A 33 25.27 1.01 5.51
CA GLY A 33 25.39 2.06 6.53
C GLY A 33 25.36 3.48 5.97
N LYS A 34 24.82 3.66 4.75
CA LYS A 34 24.77 4.96 4.08
C LYS A 34 23.66 5.81 4.67
N GLU A 35 23.85 7.13 4.58
CA GLU A 35 22.80 8.07 4.95
C GLU A 35 21.59 7.96 4.04
N TYR A 36 20.41 8.19 4.63
CA TYR A 36 19.12 8.22 3.93
C TYR A 36 19.04 9.43 2.99
N GLY A 37 19.35 9.18 1.72
CA GLY A 37 19.60 10.21 0.72
C GLY A 37 18.40 10.50 -0.19
N LYS A 38 18.66 11.26 -1.27
CA LYS A 38 17.64 11.64 -2.26
C LYS A 38 16.98 10.42 -2.92
N GLY A 39 17.76 9.39 -3.24
CA GLY A 39 17.23 8.15 -3.82
C GLY A 39 16.25 7.45 -2.87
N ASP A 40 16.62 7.26 -1.60
CA ASP A 40 15.73 6.61 -0.62
C ASP A 40 14.42 7.37 -0.43
N ARG A 41 14.50 8.71 -0.41
CA ARG A 41 13.32 9.58 -0.37
C ARG A 41 12.45 9.43 -1.61
N ALA A 42 13.04 9.39 -2.80
CA ALA A 42 12.31 9.24 -4.05
C ALA A 42 11.56 7.91 -4.09
N PHE A 43 12.23 6.78 -3.82
CA PHE A 43 11.60 5.47 -3.78
C PHE A 43 10.53 5.37 -2.68
N SER A 44 10.79 5.94 -1.51
CA SER A 44 9.81 5.95 -0.40
C SER A 44 8.59 6.80 -0.72
N SER A 45 8.76 7.96 -1.33
CA SER A 45 7.64 8.80 -1.79
C SER A 45 6.88 8.15 -2.93
N ALA A 46 7.56 7.50 -3.87
CA ALA A 46 6.91 6.79 -4.97
C ALA A 46 6.03 5.64 -4.46
N PHE A 47 6.53 4.81 -3.53
CA PHE A 47 5.74 3.73 -2.96
C PHE A 47 4.54 4.25 -2.17
N ILE A 48 4.73 5.24 -1.30
CA ILE A 48 3.63 5.83 -0.51
C ILE A 48 2.59 6.48 -1.43
N GLY A 49 3.02 7.23 -2.46
CA GLY A 49 2.10 7.81 -3.43
C GLY A 49 1.33 6.77 -4.26
N MET A 50 1.96 5.64 -4.61
CA MET A 50 1.26 4.53 -5.27
C MET A 50 0.25 3.87 -4.32
N LEU A 51 0.59 3.73 -3.03
CA LEU A 51 -0.33 3.24 -2.02
C LEU A 51 -1.54 4.19 -1.85
N ASP A 52 -1.32 5.51 -1.88
CA ASP A 52 -2.36 6.54 -1.83
C ASP A 52 -3.29 6.47 -3.05
N LEU A 53 -2.72 6.31 -4.25
CA LEU A 53 -3.49 6.14 -5.48
C LEU A 53 -4.38 4.89 -5.39
N GLN A 54 -3.81 3.77 -4.95
CA GLN A 54 -4.54 2.50 -4.78
C GLN A 54 -5.69 2.65 -3.77
N GLY A 55 -5.41 3.26 -2.62
CA GLY A 55 -6.39 3.51 -1.57
C GLY A 55 -7.52 4.42 -2.06
N THR A 56 -7.18 5.47 -2.79
CA THR A 56 -8.15 6.42 -3.36
C THR A 56 -9.07 5.74 -4.35
N ILE A 57 -8.53 4.97 -5.30
CA ILE A 57 -9.34 4.23 -6.27
C ILE A 57 -10.23 3.22 -5.53
N GLY A 58 -9.70 2.52 -4.51
CA GLY A 58 -10.47 1.57 -3.71
C GLY A 58 -11.63 2.23 -2.96
N LEU A 59 -11.41 3.42 -2.40
CA LEU A 59 -12.44 4.21 -1.75
C LEU A 59 -13.52 4.66 -2.74
N VAL A 60 -13.13 5.10 -3.94
CA VAL A 60 -14.09 5.46 -5.01
C VAL A 60 -14.95 4.25 -5.38
N VAL A 61 -14.35 3.07 -5.56
CA VAL A 61 -15.10 1.82 -5.84
C VAL A 61 -16.08 1.51 -4.70
N LEU A 62 -15.68 1.62 -3.44
CA LEU A 62 -16.54 1.34 -2.29
C LEU A 62 -17.73 2.31 -2.22
N ILE A 63 -17.48 3.62 -2.30
CA ILE A 63 -18.52 4.66 -2.27
C ILE A 63 -19.51 4.44 -3.42
N TRP A 64 -19.02 4.13 -4.62
CA TRP A 64 -19.88 3.90 -5.77
C TRP A 64 -20.79 2.68 -5.57
N ARG A 65 -20.27 1.56 -5.05
CA ARG A 65 -21.08 0.37 -4.76
C ARG A 65 -22.16 0.66 -3.71
N LEU A 66 -21.83 1.43 -2.68
CA LEU A 66 -22.80 1.88 -1.67
C LEU A 66 -23.90 2.76 -2.30
N ALA A 67 -23.52 3.72 -3.14
CA ALA A 67 -24.47 4.59 -3.84
C ALA A 67 -25.39 3.83 -4.80
N ALA A 68 -24.90 2.72 -5.37
CA ALA A 68 -25.70 1.83 -6.21
C ALA A 68 -26.58 0.84 -5.42
N GLY A 69 -26.63 0.94 -4.09
CA GLY A 69 -27.46 0.06 -3.23
C GLY A 69 -26.92 -1.37 -3.09
N VAL A 70 -25.66 -1.62 -3.47
CA VAL A 70 -25.06 -2.96 -3.38
C VAL A 70 -24.75 -3.30 -1.92
N THR A 71 -25.24 -4.44 -1.44
CA THR A 71 -24.88 -4.96 -0.12
C THR A 71 -23.38 -5.25 -0.06
N ILE A 72 -22.68 -4.59 0.87
CA ILE A 72 -21.25 -4.78 1.07
C ILE A 72 -21.02 -5.89 2.10
N ALA A 73 -20.35 -6.96 1.66
CA ALA A 73 -20.02 -8.08 2.54
C ALA A 73 -18.97 -7.69 3.59
N ARG A 74 -19.00 -8.37 4.74
CA ARG A 74 -18.08 -8.14 5.88
C ARG A 74 -16.61 -8.15 5.47
N PHE A 75 -16.19 -9.09 4.62
CA PHE A 75 -14.79 -9.18 4.16
C PHE A 75 -14.32 -7.94 3.39
N THR A 76 -15.23 -7.20 2.73
CA THR A 76 -14.89 -5.96 2.02
C THR A 76 -14.58 -4.85 3.03
N TRP A 77 -15.31 -4.78 4.14
CA TRP A 77 -15.02 -3.84 5.22
C TRP A 77 -13.70 -4.16 5.93
N GLU A 78 -13.44 -5.44 6.19
CA GLU A 78 -12.17 -5.88 6.79
C GLU A 78 -10.97 -5.58 5.88
N HIS A 79 -11.12 -5.79 4.56
CA HIS A 79 -10.13 -5.40 3.56
C HIS A 79 -9.86 -3.89 3.61
N PHE A 80 -10.92 -3.07 3.49
CA PHE A 80 -10.83 -1.61 3.51
C PHE A 80 -10.16 -1.09 4.78
N ALA A 81 -10.59 -1.57 5.96
CA ALA A 81 -10.01 -1.18 7.24
C ALA A 81 -8.51 -1.49 7.32
N THR A 82 -8.10 -2.65 6.80
CA THR A 82 -6.68 -3.05 6.81
C THR A 82 -5.83 -2.20 5.87
N MET A 83 -6.35 -1.85 4.69
CA MET A 83 -5.68 -0.92 3.78
C MET A 83 -5.53 0.47 4.40
N LEU A 84 -6.54 0.94 5.14
CA LEU A 84 -6.48 2.22 5.83
C LEU A 84 -5.43 2.23 6.94
N ILE A 85 -5.29 1.13 7.67
CA ILE A 85 -4.20 0.96 8.66
C ILE A 85 -2.84 0.99 7.96
N ALA A 86 -2.69 0.27 6.84
CA ALA A 86 -1.45 0.26 6.06
C ALA A 86 -1.04 1.65 5.57
N LEU A 87 -1.98 2.42 5.02
CA LEU A 87 -1.80 3.82 4.62
C LEU A 87 -1.38 4.69 5.80
N SER A 88 -2.10 4.57 6.92
CA SER A 88 -1.83 5.36 8.12
C SER A 88 -0.43 5.09 8.67
N VAL A 89 -0.03 3.82 8.75
CA VAL A 89 1.32 3.43 9.19
C VAL A 89 2.39 4.02 8.27
N ALA A 90 2.20 3.93 6.96
CA ALA A 90 3.16 4.45 5.98
C ALA A 90 3.38 5.97 6.14
N HIS A 91 2.31 6.76 6.28
CA HIS A 91 2.39 8.21 6.44
C HIS A 91 2.94 8.64 7.80
N ILE A 92 2.46 8.04 8.89
CA ILE A 92 2.93 8.35 10.24
C ILE A 92 4.44 8.09 10.36
N MET A 93 4.90 6.95 9.85
CA MET A 93 6.31 6.59 9.94
C MET A 93 7.18 7.44 9.03
N LYS A 94 6.71 7.80 7.82
CA LYS A 94 7.41 8.78 6.97
C LYS A 94 7.60 10.12 7.70
N GLY A 95 6.53 10.67 8.27
CA GLY A 95 6.59 11.91 9.03
C GLY A 95 7.53 11.83 10.23
N ARG A 96 7.53 10.71 10.96
CA ARG A 96 8.46 10.46 12.08
C ARG A 96 9.91 10.32 11.61
N VAL A 97 10.17 9.73 10.46
CA VAL A 97 11.52 9.57 9.92
C VAL A 97 12.11 10.92 9.51
N ASP A 98 11.29 11.78 8.89
CA ASP A 98 11.72 13.09 8.45
C ASP A 98 11.96 14.07 9.61
N THR A 99 11.24 13.92 10.73
CA THR A 99 11.27 14.88 11.85
C THR A 99 12.01 14.41 13.10
N LYS A 100 11.95 13.11 13.45
CA LYS A 100 12.35 12.61 14.78
C LYS A 100 13.42 11.52 14.75
N THR A 101 13.74 10.97 13.60
CA THR A 101 14.66 9.83 13.50
C THR A 101 16.08 10.29 13.15
N ALA A 102 17.07 9.81 13.91
CA ALA A 102 18.49 10.09 13.65
C ALA A 102 18.89 9.66 12.22
N PRO A 103 19.73 10.43 11.50
CA PRO A 103 20.04 10.19 10.09
C PRO A 103 20.46 8.75 9.77
N ALA A 104 21.31 8.14 10.61
CA ALA A 104 21.81 6.78 10.43
C ALA A 104 20.74 5.69 10.61
N ALA A 105 19.63 5.97 11.31
CA ALA A 105 18.57 5.00 11.57
C ALA A 105 17.43 5.06 10.55
N ARG A 106 17.31 6.15 9.78
CA ARG A 106 16.17 6.43 8.88
C ARG A 106 15.91 5.31 7.88
N ALA A 107 16.96 4.82 7.21
CA ALA A 107 16.83 3.75 6.21
C ALA A 107 16.29 2.44 6.83
N ARG A 108 16.79 2.06 8.01
CA ARG A 108 16.34 0.86 8.73
C ARG A 108 14.90 0.97 9.20
N VAL A 109 14.52 2.12 9.77
CA VAL A 109 13.15 2.36 10.22
C VAL A 109 12.16 2.35 9.05
N MET A 110 12.50 2.98 7.92
CA MET A 110 11.66 2.95 6.72
C MET A 110 11.57 1.55 6.11
N LEU A 111 12.68 0.79 6.09
CA LEU A 111 12.69 -0.59 5.61
C LEU A 111 11.71 -1.46 6.42
N LEU A 112 11.82 -1.43 7.76
CA LEU A 112 10.93 -2.18 8.64
C LEU A 112 9.48 -1.73 8.50
N THR A 113 9.26 -0.43 8.33
CA THR A 113 7.92 0.13 8.06
C THR A 113 7.34 -0.46 6.78
N PHE A 114 8.09 -0.47 5.68
CA PHE A 114 7.59 -0.95 4.39
C PHE A 114 7.38 -2.46 4.37
N LEU A 115 8.20 -3.23 5.08
CA LEU A 115 7.94 -4.65 5.32
C LEU A 115 6.63 -4.85 6.08
N GLY A 116 6.40 -4.08 7.15
CA GLY A 116 5.15 -4.12 7.91
C GLY A 116 3.92 -3.72 7.08
N VAL A 117 4.04 -2.67 6.26
CA VAL A 117 3.00 -2.24 5.32
C VAL A 117 2.71 -3.33 4.29
N ALA A 118 3.74 -3.97 3.73
CA ALA A 118 3.56 -5.06 2.78
C ALA A 118 2.82 -6.25 3.41
N VAL A 119 3.12 -6.59 4.67
CA VAL A 119 2.39 -7.62 5.43
C VAL A 119 0.93 -7.22 5.63
N LEU A 120 0.65 -5.98 6.04
CA LEU A 120 -0.72 -5.48 6.20
C LEU A 120 -1.51 -5.54 4.88
N VAL A 121 -0.89 -5.13 3.77
CA VAL A 121 -1.47 -5.20 2.43
C VAL A 121 -1.78 -6.64 2.05
N TYR A 122 -0.83 -7.56 2.25
CA TYR A 122 -1.04 -8.98 1.98
C TYR A 122 -2.19 -9.56 2.82
N VAL A 123 -2.22 -9.28 4.12
CA VAL A 123 -3.29 -9.75 5.03
C VAL A 123 -4.65 -9.23 4.59
N GLY A 124 -4.76 -7.95 4.22
CA GLY A 124 -6.01 -7.40 3.72
C GLY A 124 -6.45 -8.01 2.40
N ILE A 125 -5.52 -8.35 1.49
CA ILE A 125 -5.82 -9.07 0.25
C ILE A 125 -6.29 -10.50 0.52
N ALA A 126 -5.62 -11.21 1.43
CA ALA A 126 -5.91 -12.61 1.74
C ALA A 126 -7.31 -12.83 2.33
N ARG A 127 -7.93 -11.79 2.89
CA ARG A 127 -9.32 -11.81 3.39
C ARG A 127 -10.37 -11.71 2.29
N LEU A 128 -10.00 -11.24 1.10
CA LEU A 128 -10.92 -11.23 -0.04
C LEU A 128 -11.03 -12.67 -0.58
N PRO A 129 -12.24 -13.12 -0.98
CA PRO A 129 -12.39 -14.39 -1.69
C PRO A 129 -11.49 -14.37 -2.94
N GLN A 130 -10.56 -15.31 -3.02
CA GLN A 130 -9.61 -15.40 -4.15
C GLN A 130 -10.30 -15.79 -5.48
N GLY A 131 -11.57 -16.22 -5.41
CA GLY A 131 -12.41 -16.60 -6.54
C GLY A 131 -13.36 -15.48 -6.97
N GLY A 132 -12.89 -14.60 -7.86
CA GLY A 132 -13.75 -13.71 -8.66
C GLY A 132 -13.86 -14.15 -10.13
N ALA A 133 -13.06 -15.13 -10.59
CA ALA A 133 -13.08 -15.58 -11.97
C ALA A 133 -14.29 -16.45 -12.35
N HIS A 134 -15.11 -16.87 -11.36
CA HIS A 134 -16.29 -17.73 -11.60
C HIS A 134 -17.63 -17.07 -11.22
N MET A 135 -17.64 -15.83 -10.72
CA MET A 135 -18.89 -15.13 -10.34
C MET A 135 -19.34 -14.09 -11.37
N PHE A 136 -18.62 -13.96 -12.49
CA PHE A 136 -18.91 -13.01 -13.58
C PHE A 136 -19.03 -13.68 -14.96
N MET A 137 -19.32 -14.99 -15.00
CA MET A 137 -19.83 -15.63 -16.24
C MET A 137 -21.36 -15.69 -16.16
N PRO A 138 -22.05 -15.50 -17.30
CA PRO A 138 -23.46 -15.14 -17.39
C PRO A 138 -24.41 -16.16 -16.75
#